data_AF-A0A7V9UAE4-F1
#
_entry.id   AF-A0A7V9UAE4-F1
#
_cell.length_a   1.000
_cell.length_b   1.000
_cell.length_c   1.000
_cell.angle_alpha   90.00
_cell.angle_beta   90.00
_cell.angle_gamma   90.00
#
_symmetry.space_group_name_H-M   'P 1'
#
loop_
_entity.id
_entity.type
_entity.pdbx_description
1 polymer ?
#
loop_
_entity_poly.entity_id
_entity_poly.type
_entity_poly.pdbx_seq_one_letter_code
_entity_poly.pdbx_strand_id
1 'polypeptide(L)'
;MISWSEAHVRAAAAASELQADLHLDLTRPVDVFDAVQRLGLVLAFAPLGRVSGLYLPEKPTPGILLHSGHPRTRQRYTAGHELGHHVFGHAAEADVDLEGALQRGNVDRWPDHEKEAEAFGAWFLMPRRLIREGLHELGIGPKPADPLDVYALSLWLGTSYTATARQLAAVRLVAYDVADRWAKVQPRTVKQSLAGAMVPDDLRNDVWWLDARHHRQPIDARPGDRLVITLDEIPAAGYTWRVAELPDEVRLLADSYVDAWEPELAAQATEDTDLVGGAQPRSLALEIDRDAQMGIHRLALTKDQPWRLGSTIDEFELLLSVNPPLHGIQVPEDEMALTA
;
A
#
# COMPACT_ATOMS: atom_id res chain seq x y z
N MET A 1 7.73 30.64 -12.21
CA MET A 1 8.11 29.27 -11.85
C MET A 1 8.21 29.20 -10.34
N ILE A 2 7.31 28.47 -9.71
CA ILE A 2 7.26 28.28 -8.26
C ILE A 2 8.32 27.27 -7.83
N SER A 3 8.75 27.40 -6.58
CA SER A 3 9.58 26.40 -5.90
C SER A 3 8.75 25.19 -5.46
N TRP A 4 9.39 24.05 -5.25
CA TRP A 4 8.76 22.88 -4.64
C TRP A 4 8.19 23.17 -3.24
N SER A 5 8.86 24.03 -2.47
CA SER A 5 8.35 24.44 -1.15
C SER A 5 7.02 25.19 -1.27
N GLU A 6 6.88 26.10 -2.25
CA GLU A 6 5.63 26.82 -2.49
C GLU A 6 4.53 25.88 -2.98
N ALA A 7 4.85 24.95 -3.89
CA ALA A 7 3.92 23.93 -4.36
C ALA A 7 3.37 23.08 -3.20
N HIS A 8 4.24 22.58 -2.31
CA HIS A 8 3.81 21.81 -1.15
C HIS A 8 2.94 22.61 -0.17
N VAL A 9 3.19 23.91 0.02
CA VAL A 9 2.35 24.75 0.88
C VAL A 9 0.96 24.91 0.29
N ARG A 10 0.86 25.20 -1.01
CA ARG A 10 -0.43 25.33 -1.72
C ARG A 10 -1.19 24.00 -1.73
N ALA A 11 -0.51 22.91 -2.08
CA ALA A 11 -1.05 21.57 -2.10
C ALA A 11 -1.56 21.12 -0.73
N ALA A 12 -0.81 21.37 0.34
CA ALA A 12 -1.24 21.01 1.70
C ALA A 12 -2.54 21.71 2.10
N ALA A 13 -2.68 23.00 1.75
CA ALA A 13 -3.89 23.76 2.03
C ALA A 13 -5.09 23.23 1.23
N ALA A 14 -4.93 23.09 -0.09
CA ALA A 14 -5.99 22.62 -0.98
C ALA A 14 -6.43 21.17 -0.68
N ALA A 15 -5.47 20.28 -0.40
CA ALA A 15 -5.77 18.90 -0.03
C ALA A 15 -6.51 18.81 1.30
N SER A 16 -6.13 19.62 2.29
CA SER A 16 -6.81 19.67 3.59
C SER A 16 -8.22 20.24 3.48
N GLU A 17 -8.43 21.24 2.62
CA GLU A 17 -9.76 21.82 2.35
C GLU A 17 -10.67 20.78 1.69
N LEU A 18 -10.19 20.12 0.62
CA LEU A 18 -10.97 19.08 -0.06
C LEU A 18 -11.27 17.88 0.85
N GLN A 19 -10.31 17.43 1.65
CA GLN A 19 -10.52 16.36 2.64
C GLN A 19 -11.64 16.72 3.64
N ALA A 20 -11.70 17.99 4.06
CA ALA A 20 -12.73 18.48 4.97
C ALA A 20 -14.09 18.59 4.28
N ASP A 21 -14.15 19.13 3.07
CA ASP A 21 -15.39 19.27 2.29
C ASP A 21 -16.01 17.90 1.96
N LEU A 22 -15.17 16.93 1.63
CA LEU A 22 -15.58 15.53 1.42
C LEU A 22 -15.73 14.75 2.73
N HIS A 23 -15.54 15.36 3.90
CA HIS A 23 -15.69 14.71 5.20
C HIS A 23 -14.94 13.36 5.27
N LEU A 24 -13.72 13.31 4.74
CA LEU A 24 -12.96 12.07 4.63
C LEU A 24 -12.54 11.56 6.01
N ASP A 25 -12.73 10.26 6.22
CA ASP A 25 -12.25 9.57 7.40
C ASP A 25 -10.76 9.27 7.27
N LEU A 26 -9.94 10.06 7.98
CA LEU A 26 -8.48 9.94 7.98
C LEU A 26 -7.97 8.94 9.03
N THR A 27 -8.81 8.04 9.55
CA THR A 27 -8.36 6.84 10.28
C THR A 27 -8.17 5.63 9.35
N ARG A 28 -8.43 5.79 8.06
CA ARG A 28 -8.24 4.77 7.04
C ARG A 28 -7.69 5.38 5.74
N PRO A 29 -7.05 4.57 4.87
CA PRO A 29 -6.50 5.06 3.61
C PRO A 29 -7.57 5.78 2.76
N VAL A 30 -7.19 6.88 2.12
CA VAL A 30 -8.12 7.67 1.29
C VAL A 30 -8.57 6.85 0.09
N ASP A 31 -9.88 6.73 -0.12
CA ASP A 31 -10.43 6.26 -1.39
C ASP A 31 -10.49 7.43 -2.37
N VAL A 32 -9.45 7.55 -3.19
CA VAL A 32 -9.34 8.61 -4.19
C VAL A 32 -10.31 8.43 -5.35
N PHE A 33 -10.73 7.20 -5.64
CA PHE A 33 -11.69 6.95 -6.72
C PHE A 33 -13.09 7.42 -6.29
N ASP A 34 -13.49 7.11 -5.06
CA ASP A 34 -14.70 7.66 -4.43
C ASP A 34 -14.64 9.19 -4.37
N ALA A 35 -13.50 9.78 -3.95
CA ALA A 35 -13.35 11.23 -3.91
C ALA A 35 -13.57 11.90 -5.28
N VAL A 36 -13.02 11.30 -6.35
CA VAL A 36 -13.22 11.78 -7.73
C VAL A 36 -14.69 11.70 -8.12
N GLN A 37 -15.36 10.58 -7.86
CA GLN A 37 -16.79 10.40 -8.19
C GLN A 37 -17.69 11.37 -7.42
N ARG A 38 -17.41 11.60 -6.13
CA ARG A 38 -18.17 12.54 -5.29
C ARG A 38 -18.04 14.00 -5.71
N LEU A 39 -17.02 14.33 -6.50
CA LEU A 39 -16.87 15.64 -7.14
C LEU A 39 -17.60 15.73 -8.49
N GLY A 40 -18.29 14.67 -8.92
CA GLY A 40 -19.01 14.62 -10.19
C GLY A 40 -18.10 14.49 -11.42
N LEU A 41 -16.86 14.05 -11.23
CA LEU A 41 -15.91 13.79 -12.31
C LEU A 41 -16.17 12.42 -12.91
N VAL A 42 -16.15 12.32 -14.24
CA VAL A 42 -16.14 11.01 -14.92
C VAL A 42 -14.81 10.34 -14.65
N LEU A 43 -14.83 9.16 -14.03
CA LEU A 43 -13.63 8.34 -13.83
C LEU A 43 -13.65 7.14 -14.78
N ALA A 44 -12.61 7.02 -15.60
CA ALA A 44 -12.49 5.92 -16.55
C ALA A 44 -11.08 5.31 -16.55
N PHE A 45 -11.00 4.04 -16.93
CA PHE A 45 -9.78 3.27 -17.03
C PHE A 45 -9.66 2.66 -18.43
N ALA A 46 -8.61 3.01 -19.16
CA ALA A 46 -8.37 2.49 -20.51
C ALA A 46 -6.89 2.17 -20.75
N PRO A 47 -6.55 1.38 -21.79
CA PRO A 47 -5.16 1.26 -22.24
C PRO A 47 -4.67 2.61 -22.78
N LEU A 48 -3.62 3.18 -22.18
CA LEU A 48 -3.08 4.52 -22.55
C LEU A 48 -1.64 4.47 -23.08
N GLY A 49 -1.12 3.27 -23.38
CA GLY A 49 0.22 3.08 -23.88
C GLY A 49 1.29 3.48 -22.85
N ARG A 50 1.86 4.68 -22.99
CA ARG A 50 2.93 5.19 -22.10
C ARG A 50 2.45 6.27 -21.13
N VAL A 51 1.20 6.70 -21.25
CA VAL A 51 0.61 7.75 -20.42
C VAL A 51 0.01 7.13 -19.17
N SER A 52 0.21 7.72 -18.00
CA SER A 52 -0.35 7.18 -16.75
C SER A 52 -1.79 7.60 -16.52
N GLY A 53 -2.08 8.86 -16.83
CA GLY A 53 -3.37 9.49 -16.63
C GLY A 53 -3.54 10.73 -17.50
N LEU A 54 -4.79 11.16 -17.64
CA LEU A 54 -5.15 12.43 -18.25
C LEU A 54 -6.29 13.06 -17.46
N TYR A 55 -6.13 14.34 -17.16
CA TYR A 55 -7.22 15.21 -16.75
C TYR A 55 -7.86 15.90 -17.96
N LEU A 56 -9.18 15.80 -18.04
CA LEU A 56 -10.03 16.32 -19.10
C LEU A 56 -10.97 17.40 -18.51
N PRO A 57 -10.66 18.71 -18.63
CA PRO A 57 -11.45 19.79 -18.06
C PRO A 57 -12.70 20.16 -18.88
N GLU A 58 -13.02 19.40 -19.94
CA GLU A 58 -14.11 19.69 -20.86
C GLU A 58 -15.47 19.84 -20.16
N LYS A 59 -16.24 20.83 -20.60
CA LYS A 59 -17.62 21.05 -20.13
C LYS A 59 -18.63 20.34 -21.04
N PRO A 60 -19.78 19.88 -20.50
CA PRO A 60 -20.29 20.16 -19.17
C PRO A 60 -19.68 19.30 -18.03
N THR A 61 -19.03 18.18 -18.36
CA THR A 61 -18.60 17.21 -17.35
C THR A 61 -17.10 16.91 -17.49
N PRO A 62 -16.26 17.41 -16.58
CA PRO A 62 -14.84 17.07 -16.57
C PRO A 62 -14.62 15.60 -16.18
N GLY A 63 -13.45 15.06 -16.50
CA GLY A 63 -13.13 13.66 -16.23
C GLY A 63 -11.65 13.38 -16.02
N ILE A 64 -11.37 12.20 -15.50
CA ILE A 64 -10.04 11.63 -15.28
C ILE A 64 -10.00 10.27 -15.97
N LEU A 65 -9.03 10.10 -16.86
CA LEU A 65 -8.77 8.83 -17.54
C LEU A 65 -7.46 8.24 -17.03
N LEU A 66 -7.49 7.02 -16.50
CA LEU A 66 -6.33 6.34 -15.91
C LEU A 66 -5.90 5.13 -16.75
N HIS A 67 -4.61 4.81 -16.72
CA HIS A 67 -4.09 3.65 -17.43
C HIS A 67 -4.55 2.35 -16.75
N SER A 68 -5.37 1.56 -17.45
CA SER A 68 -5.97 0.34 -16.92
C SER A 68 -4.98 -0.80 -16.66
N GLY A 69 -3.84 -0.81 -17.37
CA GLY A 69 -2.75 -1.76 -17.16
C GLY A 69 -1.78 -1.41 -16.02
N HIS A 70 -2.01 -0.31 -15.28
CA HIS A 70 -1.20 0.01 -14.10
C HIS A 70 -1.72 -0.74 -12.88
N PRO A 71 -0.83 -1.19 -11.96
CA PRO A 71 -1.27 -1.75 -10.70
C PRO A 71 -2.10 -0.74 -9.90
N ARG A 72 -3.02 -1.22 -9.06
CA ARG A 72 -3.98 -0.39 -8.32
C ARG A 72 -3.33 0.75 -7.52
N THR A 73 -2.20 0.48 -6.86
CA THR A 73 -1.37 1.49 -6.16
C THR A 73 -0.96 2.66 -7.07
N ARG A 74 -0.56 2.36 -8.31
CA ARG A 74 -0.17 3.38 -9.29
C ARG A 74 -1.39 4.11 -9.84
N GLN A 75 -2.50 3.41 -10.07
CA GLN A 75 -3.78 4.04 -10.44
C GLN A 75 -4.24 5.04 -9.37
N ARG A 76 -4.16 4.68 -8.08
CA ARG A 76 -4.50 5.58 -6.97
C ARG A 76 -3.62 6.83 -6.93
N TYR A 77 -2.31 6.66 -7.08
CA TYR A 77 -1.39 7.81 -7.08
C TYR A 77 -1.66 8.74 -8.26
N THR A 78 -1.80 8.19 -9.47
CA THR A 78 -2.16 8.98 -10.66
C THR A 78 -3.51 9.67 -10.48
N ALA A 79 -4.53 9.00 -9.94
CA ALA A 79 -5.82 9.63 -9.65
C ALA A 79 -5.67 10.85 -8.73
N GLY A 80 -4.82 10.76 -7.69
CA GLY A 80 -4.53 11.87 -6.80
C GLY A 80 -3.85 13.05 -7.53
N HIS A 81 -2.94 12.75 -8.45
CA HIS A 81 -2.28 13.75 -9.29
C HIS A 81 -3.28 14.45 -10.23
N GLU A 82 -4.08 13.69 -10.99
CA GLU A 82 -5.09 14.25 -11.90
C GLU A 82 -6.18 15.04 -11.15
N LEU A 83 -6.55 14.59 -9.94
CA LEU A 83 -7.43 15.34 -9.05
C LEU A 83 -6.79 16.67 -8.62
N GLY A 84 -5.47 16.73 -8.46
CA GLY A 84 -4.74 17.98 -8.25
C GLY A 84 -4.89 18.96 -9.41
N HIS A 85 -4.79 18.48 -10.65
CA HIS A 85 -5.09 19.33 -11.82
C HIS A 85 -6.51 19.89 -11.80
N HIS A 86 -7.49 19.06 -11.42
CA HIS A 86 -8.86 19.51 -11.28
C HIS A 86 -9.01 20.60 -10.20
N VAL A 87 -8.48 20.38 -9.01
CA VAL A 87 -8.60 21.29 -7.86
C VAL A 87 -7.95 22.64 -8.13
N PHE A 88 -6.81 22.67 -8.81
CA PHE A 88 -6.15 23.92 -9.19
C PHE A 88 -6.66 24.54 -10.50
N GLY A 89 -7.61 23.90 -11.19
CA GLY A 89 -8.20 24.41 -12.43
C GLY A 89 -7.20 24.46 -13.58
N HIS A 90 -6.29 23.49 -13.67
CA HIS A 90 -5.30 23.37 -14.74
C HIS A 90 -5.96 23.01 -16.09
N ALA A 91 -5.24 23.26 -17.18
CA ALA A 91 -5.66 22.85 -18.53
C ALA A 91 -5.42 21.35 -18.75
N ALA A 92 -5.99 20.80 -19.84
CA ALA A 92 -5.79 19.41 -20.23
C ALA A 92 -4.31 19.18 -20.57
N GLU A 93 -3.64 18.30 -19.83
CA GLU A 93 -2.30 17.80 -20.12
C GLU A 93 -2.26 16.28 -19.95
N ALA A 94 -1.38 15.61 -20.69
CA ALA A 94 -1.24 14.16 -20.65
C ALA A 94 0.07 13.80 -19.95
N ASP A 95 -0.01 13.09 -18.81
CA ASP A 95 1.19 12.74 -18.04
C ASP A 95 1.92 11.53 -18.64
N VAL A 96 3.15 11.77 -19.13
CA VAL A 96 4.06 10.74 -19.60
C VAL A 96 4.96 10.26 -18.45
N ASP A 97 4.42 9.40 -17.60
CA ASP A 97 5.14 8.58 -16.62
C ASP A 97 5.95 9.39 -15.57
N LEU A 98 5.21 10.15 -14.75
CA LEU A 98 5.60 10.86 -13.54
C LEU A 98 6.58 10.10 -12.62
N GLU A 99 6.37 8.82 -12.31
CA GLU A 99 7.28 8.06 -11.43
C GLU A 99 8.64 7.79 -12.11
N GLY A 100 8.64 7.50 -13.41
CA GLY A 100 9.85 7.44 -14.22
C GLY A 100 10.53 8.80 -14.41
N ALA A 101 9.78 9.91 -14.39
CA ALA A 101 10.33 11.26 -14.46
C ALA A 101 10.95 11.72 -13.13
N LEU A 102 10.35 11.33 -12.00
CA LEU A 102 10.89 11.49 -10.65
C LEU A 102 12.19 10.70 -10.43
N GLN A 103 12.34 9.55 -11.09
CA GLN A 103 13.60 8.77 -11.10
C GLN A 103 14.69 9.40 -11.99
N ARG A 104 14.30 10.15 -13.04
CA ARG A 104 15.21 10.79 -13.99
C ARG A 104 15.80 12.13 -13.52
N GLY A 105 15.42 12.61 -12.35
CA GLY A 105 16.16 13.64 -11.60
C GLY A 105 16.12 15.07 -12.16
N ASN A 106 15.26 15.39 -13.14
CA ASN A 106 15.14 16.76 -13.67
C ASN A 106 13.90 17.49 -13.11
N VAL A 107 13.65 17.28 -11.82
CA VAL A 107 12.42 17.67 -11.11
C VAL A 107 12.33 19.20 -10.91
N ASP A 108 13.46 19.90 -10.97
CA ASP A 108 13.50 21.36 -10.84
C ASP A 108 12.91 22.11 -12.04
N ARG A 109 12.94 21.49 -13.23
CA ARG A 109 12.44 22.08 -14.48
C ARG A 109 10.96 21.86 -14.73
N TRP A 110 10.26 21.27 -13.76
CA TRP A 110 8.84 20.99 -13.87
C TRP A 110 8.04 22.29 -13.98
N PRO A 111 7.04 22.35 -14.89
CA PRO A 111 6.05 23.42 -14.91
C PRO A 111 5.37 23.58 -13.55
N ASP A 112 4.84 24.77 -13.28
CA ASP A 112 4.24 25.09 -11.98
C ASP A 112 3.03 24.21 -11.69
N HIS A 113 2.18 23.96 -12.70
CA HIS A 113 0.99 23.11 -12.56
C HIS A 113 1.33 21.66 -12.24
N GLU A 114 2.41 21.11 -12.81
CA GLU A 114 2.87 19.74 -12.53
C GLU A 114 3.39 19.60 -11.10
N LYS A 115 4.11 20.62 -10.61
CA LYS A 115 4.57 20.66 -9.21
C LYS A 115 3.39 20.70 -8.24
N GLU A 116 2.38 21.50 -8.56
CA GLU A 116 1.17 21.64 -7.76
C GLU A 116 0.34 20.34 -7.74
N ALA A 117 0.13 19.71 -8.90
CA ALA A 117 -0.60 18.46 -9.03
C ALA A 117 0.10 17.29 -8.31
N GLU A 118 1.41 17.15 -8.50
CA GLU A 118 2.22 16.13 -7.81
C GLU A 118 2.21 16.31 -6.29
N ALA A 119 2.43 17.54 -5.84
CA ALA A 119 2.37 17.83 -4.41
C ALA A 119 0.96 17.59 -3.85
N PHE A 120 -0.09 17.92 -4.60
CA PHE A 120 -1.47 17.69 -4.19
C PHE A 120 -1.76 16.20 -4.03
N GLY A 121 -1.42 15.36 -5.01
CA GLY A 121 -1.60 13.92 -4.92
C GLY A 121 -0.95 13.35 -3.65
N ALA A 122 0.28 13.77 -3.35
CA ALA A 122 0.99 13.36 -2.14
C ALA A 122 0.29 13.84 -0.84
N TRP A 123 -0.12 15.11 -0.75
CA TRP A 123 -0.80 15.65 0.43
C TRP A 123 -2.22 15.12 0.63
N PHE A 124 -2.93 14.85 -0.46
CA PHE A 124 -4.29 14.32 -0.45
C PHE A 124 -4.32 12.84 -0.03
N LEU A 125 -3.42 12.02 -0.56
CA LEU A 125 -3.34 10.59 -0.25
C LEU A 125 -2.60 10.30 1.06
N MET A 126 -1.67 11.16 1.45
CA MET A 126 -0.78 10.91 2.59
C MET A 126 -0.65 12.16 3.49
N PRO A 127 -1.76 12.70 4.02
CA PRO A 127 -1.70 13.78 4.99
C PRO A 127 -1.05 13.30 6.29
N ARG A 128 -0.43 14.21 7.04
CA ARG A 128 0.30 13.88 8.28
C ARG A 128 -0.54 13.10 9.30
N ARG A 129 -1.83 13.41 9.41
CA ARG A 129 -2.77 12.71 10.30
C ARG A 129 -2.89 11.24 9.91
N LEU A 130 -3.13 10.97 8.64
CA LEU A 130 -3.29 9.61 8.13
C LEU A 130 -1.99 8.80 8.22
N ILE A 131 -0.84 9.41 7.96
CA ILE A 131 0.46 8.74 8.15
C ILE A 131 0.64 8.30 9.60
N ARG A 132 0.29 9.16 10.57
CA ARG A 132 0.40 8.82 12.00
C ARG A 132 -0.55 7.69 12.38
N GLU A 133 -1.74 7.66 11.80
CA GLU A 133 -2.66 6.55 11.98
C GLU A 133 -2.06 5.24 11.45
N GLY A 134 -1.56 5.24 10.20
CA GLY A 134 -0.96 4.04 9.61
C GLY A 134 0.23 3.51 10.42
N LEU A 135 1.06 4.40 10.96
CA LEU A 135 2.14 3.99 11.87
C LEU A 135 1.59 3.33 13.14
N HIS A 136 0.54 3.89 13.74
CA HIS A 136 -0.11 3.31 14.91
C HIS A 136 -0.71 1.94 14.62
N GLU A 137 -1.48 1.80 13.52
CA GLU A 137 -2.12 0.55 13.12
C GLU A 137 -1.09 -0.55 12.85
N LEU A 138 0.04 -0.22 12.20
CA LEU A 138 1.13 -1.15 11.94
C LEU A 138 2.00 -1.46 13.18
N GLY A 139 1.69 -0.85 14.33
CA GLY A 139 2.51 -0.97 15.54
C GLY A 139 3.94 -0.44 15.36
N ILE A 140 4.13 0.49 14.41
CA ILE A 140 5.38 1.22 14.20
C ILE A 140 5.40 2.38 15.19
N GLY A 141 6.58 2.73 15.68
CA GLY A 141 6.75 3.88 16.56
C GLY A 141 6.25 5.20 15.93
N PRO A 142 6.40 6.33 16.63
CA PRO A 142 5.87 7.64 16.18
C PRO A 142 6.46 8.14 14.84
N LYS A 143 7.48 7.45 14.32
CA LYS A 143 8.07 7.61 12.98
C LYS A 143 8.70 6.27 12.56
N PRO A 144 8.85 6.01 11.25
CA PRO A 144 9.64 4.89 10.75
C PRO A 144 11.08 4.92 11.26
N ALA A 145 11.66 3.76 11.53
CA ALA A 145 13.05 3.58 11.90
C ALA A 145 13.94 3.23 10.69
N ASP A 146 13.39 2.52 9.70
CA ASP A 146 14.15 1.98 8.59
C ASP A 146 13.30 1.84 7.29
N PRO A 147 13.89 1.40 6.16
CA PRO A 147 13.17 1.16 4.91
C PRO A 147 12.01 0.14 4.97
N LEU A 148 12.05 -0.84 5.88
CA LEU A 148 11.00 -1.85 6.01
C LEU A 148 9.73 -1.21 6.57
N ASP A 149 9.86 -0.37 7.59
CA ASP A 149 8.75 0.42 8.14
C ASP A 149 8.09 1.31 7.07
N VAL A 150 8.91 1.98 6.25
CA VAL A 150 8.42 2.84 5.16
C VAL A 150 7.66 2.01 4.12
N TYR A 151 8.14 0.80 3.84
CA TYR A 151 7.48 -0.11 2.90
C TYR A 151 6.13 -0.60 3.44
N ALA A 152 6.08 -1.08 4.68
CA ALA A 152 4.82 -1.47 5.33
C ALA A 152 3.80 -0.31 5.35
N LEU A 153 4.25 0.90 5.71
CA LEU A 153 3.41 2.09 5.66
C LEU A 153 2.90 2.40 4.24
N SER A 154 3.73 2.21 3.21
CA SER A 154 3.31 2.45 1.82
C SER A 154 2.22 1.48 1.35
N LEU A 155 2.30 0.21 1.79
CA LEU A 155 1.26 -0.79 1.51
C LEU A 155 -0.05 -0.42 2.22
N TRP A 156 0.02 -0.02 3.49
CA TRP A 156 -1.16 0.42 4.24
C TRP A 156 -1.82 1.65 3.62
N LEU A 157 -1.05 2.67 3.23
CA LEU A 157 -1.57 3.87 2.55
C LEU A 157 -2.10 3.58 1.13
N GLY A 158 -1.68 2.47 0.52
CA GLY A 158 -1.94 2.17 -0.87
C GLY A 158 -1.26 3.15 -1.83
N THR A 159 -0.01 3.52 -1.54
CA THR A 159 0.83 4.44 -2.32
C THR A 159 2.20 3.83 -2.64
N SER A 160 3.00 4.46 -3.51
CA SER A 160 4.33 3.92 -3.82
C SER A 160 5.33 4.14 -2.68
N TYR A 161 6.29 3.22 -2.57
CA TYR A 161 7.37 3.29 -1.58
C TYR A 161 8.12 4.64 -1.62
N THR A 162 8.55 5.04 -2.81
CA THR A 162 9.34 6.26 -3.00
C THR A 162 8.52 7.52 -2.70
N ALA A 163 7.24 7.55 -3.09
CA ALA A 163 6.35 8.67 -2.77
C ALA A 163 6.14 8.78 -1.25
N THR A 164 5.90 7.65 -0.57
CA THR A 164 5.77 7.58 0.89
C THR A 164 7.02 8.10 1.59
N ALA A 165 8.20 7.60 1.19
CA ALA A 165 9.49 8.02 1.75
C ALA A 165 9.70 9.54 1.66
N ARG A 166 9.45 10.14 0.48
CA ARG A 166 9.56 11.58 0.26
C ARG A 166 8.54 12.37 1.07
N GLN A 167 7.31 11.87 1.16
CA GLN A 167 6.24 12.55 1.89
C GLN A 167 6.54 12.66 3.38
N LEU A 168 7.24 11.70 3.99
CA LEU A 168 7.64 11.76 5.40
C LEU A 168 8.45 13.04 5.72
N ALA A 169 9.29 13.51 4.78
CA ALA A 169 10.00 14.78 4.93
C ALA A 169 9.08 15.99 4.70
N ALA A 170 8.20 15.93 3.69
CA ALA A 170 7.24 17.00 3.40
C ALA A 170 6.31 17.29 4.60
N VAL A 171 5.85 16.25 5.29
CA VAL A 171 5.03 16.36 6.51
C VAL A 171 5.84 16.56 7.79
N ARG A 172 7.17 16.70 7.69
CA ARG A 172 8.11 16.92 8.80
C ARG A 172 8.02 15.85 9.89
N LEU A 173 7.90 14.58 9.50
CA LEU A 173 8.03 13.43 10.41
C LEU A 173 9.49 12.94 10.50
N VAL A 174 10.23 13.05 9.39
CA VAL A 174 11.66 12.73 9.33
C VAL A 174 12.44 13.84 8.63
N ALA A 175 13.76 13.87 8.83
CA ALA A 175 14.63 14.81 8.14
C ALA A 175 14.76 14.45 6.65
N TYR A 176 14.97 15.45 5.80
CA TYR A 176 15.04 15.28 4.35
C TYR A 176 16.14 14.30 3.92
N ASP A 177 17.31 14.34 4.54
CA ASP A 177 18.44 13.45 4.23
C ASP A 177 18.15 11.97 4.57
N VAL A 178 17.33 11.73 5.59
CA VAL A 178 16.87 10.38 5.96
C VAL A 178 15.86 9.88 4.94
N ALA A 179 14.85 10.69 4.63
CA ALA A 179 13.84 10.37 3.62
C ALA A 179 14.45 10.13 2.23
N ASP A 180 15.41 10.98 1.80
CA ASP A 180 16.09 10.84 0.52
C ASP A 180 16.94 9.57 0.44
N ARG A 181 17.60 9.17 1.55
CA ARG A 181 18.32 7.89 1.63
C ARG A 181 17.36 6.71 1.50
N TRP A 182 16.25 6.71 2.21
CA TRP A 182 15.25 5.63 2.10
C TRP A 182 14.61 5.60 0.72
N ALA A 183 14.24 6.74 0.14
CA ALA A 183 13.64 6.83 -1.19
C ALA A 183 14.52 6.24 -2.31
N LYS A 184 15.85 6.14 -2.10
CA LYS A 184 16.82 5.54 -3.03
C LYS A 184 16.97 4.02 -2.86
N VAL A 185 16.45 3.44 -1.77
CA VAL A 185 16.38 2.00 -1.60
C VAL A 185 15.38 1.46 -2.63
N GLN A 186 15.81 0.46 -3.41
CA GLN A 186 14.92 -0.11 -4.41
C GLN A 186 13.89 -1.03 -3.73
N PRO A 187 12.59 -0.95 -4.07
CA PRO A 187 11.57 -1.83 -3.50
C PRO A 187 11.89 -3.31 -3.66
N ARG A 188 12.61 -3.68 -4.74
CA ARG A 188 13.11 -5.05 -4.93
C ARG A 188 13.96 -5.53 -3.75
N THR A 189 14.86 -4.68 -3.24
CA THR A 189 15.74 -5.04 -2.11
C THR A 189 14.90 -5.31 -0.86
N VAL A 190 13.93 -4.45 -0.56
CA VAL A 190 13.01 -4.65 0.57
C VAL A 190 12.21 -5.95 0.42
N LYS A 191 11.59 -6.17 -0.75
CA LYS A 191 10.83 -7.40 -1.04
C LYS A 191 11.69 -8.66 -0.92
N GLN A 192 12.96 -8.60 -1.33
CA GLN A 192 13.90 -9.72 -1.21
C GLN A 192 14.32 -9.98 0.25
N SER A 193 14.55 -8.95 1.06
CA SER A 193 14.81 -9.15 2.49
C SER A 193 13.59 -9.70 3.24
N LEU A 194 12.37 -9.37 2.79
CA LEU A 194 11.12 -9.84 3.39
C LEU A 194 10.67 -11.24 2.95
N ALA A 195 10.97 -11.65 1.72
CA ALA A 195 10.48 -12.91 1.17
C ALA A 195 11.59 -13.88 0.73
N GLY A 196 12.87 -13.49 0.82
CA GLY A 196 14.01 -14.33 0.43
C GLY A 196 13.86 -14.95 -0.96
N ALA A 197 13.99 -16.28 -1.03
CA ALA A 197 13.78 -17.05 -2.25
C ALA A 197 12.30 -17.12 -2.70
N MET A 198 11.36 -16.79 -1.82
CA MET A 198 9.92 -16.78 -2.06
C MET A 198 9.40 -15.39 -2.50
N VAL A 199 10.27 -14.49 -2.97
CA VAL A 199 9.82 -13.23 -3.58
C VAL A 199 8.96 -13.48 -4.83
N PRO A 200 7.94 -12.66 -5.14
CA PRO A 200 7.17 -12.80 -6.38
C PRO A 200 8.04 -12.77 -7.64
N ASP A 201 7.66 -13.58 -8.65
CA ASP A 201 8.32 -13.56 -9.96
C ASP A 201 8.18 -12.20 -10.64
N ASP A 202 6.97 -11.61 -10.60
CA ASP A 202 6.74 -10.22 -11.00
C ASP A 202 6.81 -9.31 -9.76
N LEU A 203 7.87 -8.51 -9.69
CA LEU A 203 8.11 -7.57 -8.58
C LEU A 203 7.17 -6.37 -8.56
N ARG A 204 6.23 -6.26 -9.52
CA ARG A 204 5.06 -5.38 -9.38
C ARG A 204 4.13 -5.85 -8.27
N ASN A 205 4.12 -7.15 -7.97
CA ASN A 205 3.39 -7.72 -6.85
C ASN A 205 4.13 -7.42 -5.54
N ASP A 206 3.36 -7.17 -4.50
CA ASP A 206 3.84 -6.74 -3.20
C ASP A 206 4.11 -7.91 -2.27
N VAL A 207 4.88 -7.65 -1.22
CA VAL A 207 5.21 -8.61 -0.17
C VAL A 207 4.69 -8.07 1.14
N TRP A 208 3.67 -8.71 1.69
CA TRP A 208 3.09 -8.36 2.98
C TRP A 208 3.79 -9.15 4.07
N TRP A 209 4.55 -8.49 4.93
CA TRP A 209 5.09 -9.11 6.13
C TRP A 209 4.13 -8.90 7.28
N LEU A 210 3.65 -10.01 7.85
CA LEU A 210 2.55 -10.06 8.80
C LEU A 210 3.01 -10.85 10.03
N ASP A 211 2.66 -10.35 11.19
CA ASP A 211 2.96 -10.97 12.47
C ASP A 211 1.76 -10.87 13.41
N ALA A 212 1.92 -11.24 14.68
CA ALA A 212 0.85 -11.21 15.66
C ALA A 212 0.14 -9.84 15.79
N ARG A 213 0.79 -8.72 15.44
CA ARG A 213 0.17 -7.37 15.49
C ARG A 213 -0.93 -7.19 14.45
N HIS A 214 -0.87 -7.97 13.37
CA HIS A 214 -1.83 -7.91 12.27
C HIS A 214 -3.07 -8.79 12.50
N HIS A 215 -3.20 -9.41 13.68
CA HIS A 215 -4.38 -10.19 14.03
C HIS A 215 -5.66 -9.34 13.91
N ARG A 216 -6.59 -9.80 13.07
CA ARG A 216 -7.86 -9.14 12.72
C ARG A 216 -7.73 -7.77 12.05
N GLN A 217 -6.54 -7.40 11.59
CA GLN A 217 -6.37 -6.22 10.75
C GLN A 217 -6.61 -6.60 9.29
N PRO A 218 -7.50 -5.90 8.58
CA PRO A 218 -7.70 -6.15 7.16
C PRO A 218 -6.49 -5.67 6.35
N ILE A 219 -6.14 -6.40 5.30
CA ILE A 219 -5.19 -5.94 4.28
C ILE A 219 -5.86 -5.87 2.90
N ASP A 220 -5.45 -4.88 2.12
CA ASP A 220 -5.90 -4.64 0.74
C ASP A 220 -4.82 -5.15 -0.22
N ALA A 221 -4.89 -6.45 -0.52
CA ALA A 221 -3.90 -7.16 -1.31
C ALA A 221 -4.36 -7.34 -2.77
N ARG A 222 -3.42 -7.67 -3.65
CA ARG A 222 -3.69 -7.86 -5.08
C ARG A 222 -3.40 -9.31 -5.50
N PRO A 223 -4.05 -9.79 -6.56
CA PRO A 223 -3.70 -11.05 -7.19
C PRO A 223 -2.19 -11.12 -7.49
N GLY A 224 -1.54 -12.21 -7.07
CA GLY A 224 -0.10 -12.43 -7.21
C GLY A 224 0.79 -11.83 -6.11
N ASP A 225 0.25 -11.07 -5.15
CA ASP A 225 1.00 -10.63 -3.97
C ASP A 225 1.45 -11.83 -3.11
N ARG A 226 2.54 -11.62 -2.36
CA ARG A 226 3.11 -12.59 -1.41
C ARG A 226 2.72 -12.19 0.01
N LEU A 227 2.26 -13.14 0.81
CA LEU A 227 2.06 -12.99 2.24
C LEU A 227 3.16 -13.77 2.96
N VAL A 228 3.88 -13.13 3.86
CA VAL A 228 4.87 -13.74 4.74
C VAL A 228 4.36 -13.57 6.16
N ILE A 229 3.79 -14.64 6.72
CA ILE A 229 3.23 -14.65 8.07
C ILE A 229 4.28 -15.25 9.02
N THR A 230 4.81 -14.45 9.93
CA THR A 230 5.79 -14.87 10.94
C THR A 230 5.14 -14.85 12.33
N LEU A 231 4.99 -16.02 12.95
CA LEU A 231 4.38 -16.15 14.27
C LEU A 231 5.29 -16.94 15.21
N ASP A 232 5.31 -16.55 16.48
CA ASP A 232 6.09 -17.23 17.50
C ASP A 232 5.46 -18.58 17.87
N GLU A 233 6.27 -19.63 17.85
CA GLU A 233 5.91 -21.01 18.14
C GLU A 233 6.75 -21.55 19.31
N ILE A 234 6.26 -22.53 20.07
CA ILE A 234 7.05 -23.15 21.15
C ILE A 234 7.12 -24.66 20.91
N PRO A 235 7.93 -25.12 19.93
CA PRO A 235 7.94 -26.52 19.52
C PRO A 235 8.30 -27.47 20.66
N ALA A 236 9.21 -27.06 21.56
CA ALA A 236 9.64 -27.86 22.71
C ALA A 236 8.49 -28.20 23.68
N ALA A 237 7.48 -27.33 23.77
CA ALA A 237 6.27 -27.56 24.57
C ALA A 237 5.13 -28.17 23.74
N GLY A 238 5.37 -28.45 22.46
CA GLY A 238 4.37 -29.03 21.56
C GLY A 238 3.34 -28.05 21.00
N TYR A 239 3.50 -26.76 21.24
CA TYR A 239 2.58 -25.76 20.72
C TYR A 239 2.96 -25.40 19.31
N THR A 240 2.09 -25.74 18.36
CA THR A 240 2.32 -25.48 16.95
C THR A 240 1.19 -24.71 16.30
N TRP A 241 1.53 -23.83 15.34
CA TRP A 241 0.54 -23.17 14.50
C TRP A 241 0.03 -24.13 13.41
N ARG A 242 -1.28 -24.15 13.19
CA ARG A 242 -1.89 -24.89 12.08
C ARG A 242 -2.86 -23.98 11.34
N VAL A 243 -2.84 -24.08 10.02
CA VAL A 243 -3.82 -23.40 9.17
C VAL A 243 -5.19 -24.05 9.43
N ALA A 244 -6.11 -23.27 10.01
CA ALA A 244 -7.47 -23.67 10.30
C ALA A 244 -8.42 -23.33 9.15
N GLU A 245 -8.17 -22.21 8.48
CA GLU A 245 -8.90 -21.74 7.31
C GLU A 245 -7.91 -21.16 6.30
N LEU A 246 -7.94 -21.70 5.08
CA LEU A 246 -7.18 -21.18 3.94
C LEU A 246 -8.18 -20.99 2.79
N PRO A 247 -8.36 -19.76 2.28
CA PRO A 247 -9.26 -19.53 1.16
C PRO A 247 -8.68 -20.12 -0.14
N ASP A 248 -9.55 -20.50 -1.08
CA ASP A 248 -9.17 -21.16 -2.33
C ASP A 248 -8.24 -20.28 -3.19
N GLU A 249 -8.34 -18.96 -3.02
CA GLU A 249 -7.54 -17.95 -3.69
C GLU A 249 -6.13 -17.78 -3.11
N VAL A 250 -5.77 -18.52 -2.05
CA VAL A 250 -4.45 -18.41 -1.40
C VAL A 250 -3.77 -19.76 -1.34
N ARG A 251 -2.53 -19.81 -1.86
CA ARG A 251 -1.71 -21.02 -1.91
C ARG A 251 -0.52 -20.92 -0.98
N LEU A 252 -0.33 -21.94 -0.13
CA LEU A 252 0.89 -22.09 0.66
C LEU A 252 2.06 -22.54 -0.24
N LEU A 253 3.19 -21.85 -0.13
CA LEU A 253 4.37 -22.08 -0.95
C LEU A 253 5.55 -22.63 -0.16
N ALA A 254 5.75 -22.09 1.02
CA ALA A 254 6.77 -22.53 1.94
C ALA A 254 6.26 -22.43 3.38
N ASP A 255 6.72 -23.35 4.20
CA ASP A 255 6.46 -23.43 5.62
C ASP A 255 7.80 -23.79 6.26
N SER A 256 8.37 -22.85 7.02
CA SER A 256 9.71 -23.00 7.55
C SER A 256 9.87 -22.36 8.91
N TYR A 257 10.70 -22.99 9.71
CA TYR A 257 11.41 -22.33 10.80
C TYR A 257 12.59 -21.54 10.21
N VAL A 258 13.06 -20.50 10.90
CA VAL A 258 13.92 -19.39 10.41
C VAL A 258 15.13 -19.76 9.52
N ASP A 259 15.57 -21.02 9.46
CA ASP A 259 16.83 -21.41 8.81
C ASP A 259 16.78 -21.83 7.32
N ALA A 260 15.62 -21.87 6.63
CA ALA A 260 15.60 -22.40 5.25
C ALA A 260 15.63 -21.33 4.13
N TRP A 261 15.28 -20.06 4.38
CA TRP A 261 15.26 -19.03 3.32
C TRP A 261 15.39 -17.54 3.77
N GLU A 262 15.56 -17.23 5.06
CA GLU A 262 15.56 -15.84 5.59
C GLU A 262 16.71 -15.54 6.60
N PRO A 263 17.93 -15.16 6.15
CA PRO A 263 19.01 -14.79 7.08
C PRO A 263 18.94 -13.37 7.67
N GLU A 264 18.16 -12.43 7.10
CA GLU A 264 18.27 -10.99 7.42
C GLU A 264 17.20 -10.45 8.40
N LEU A 265 15.97 -10.98 8.41
CA LEU A 265 14.92 -10.61 9.39
C LEU A 265 15.24 -11.10 10.81
N ALA A 266 16.13 -12.09 10.94
CA ALA A 266 16.60 -12.64 12.22
C ALA A 266 17.37 -11.63 13.08
N ALA A 267 17.93 -10.56 12.50
CA ALA A 267 18.82 -9.63 13.21
C ALA A 267 18.10 -8.64 14.15
N GLN A 268 16.75 -8.60 14.14
CA GLN A 268 15.96 -7.74 15.03
C GLN A 268 15.20 -8.51 16.12
N ALA A 269 15.22 -9.85 16.10
CA ALA A 269 14.81 -10.63 17.27
C ALA A 269 15.83 -10.34 18.37
N THR A 270 15.35 -9.72 19.45
CA THR A 270 16.12 -9.29 20.63
C THR A 270 17.23 -10.28 20.99
N GLU A 271 18.44 -9.77 21.22
CA GLU A 271 19.56 -10.47 21.88
C GLU A 271 19.16 -10.90 23.29
N ASP A 272 18.29 -11.90 23.40
CA ASP A 272 18.09 -12.70 24.60
C ASP A 272 17.30 -13.92 24.17
N THR A 273 17.97 -15.07 24.06
CA THR A 273 17.57 -16.35 24.67
C THR A 273 18.29 -17.53 24.01
N ASP A 274 19.52 -17.79 24.45
CA ASP A 274 20.07 -19.16 24.53
C ASP A 274 19.34 -19.94 25.66
N LEU A 275 18.01 -19.91 25.66
CA LEU A 275 17.18 -20.77 26.50
C LEU A 275 16.68 -21.93 25.64
N VAL A 276 17.25 -23.10 25.87
CA VAL A 276 16.74 -24.37 25.34
C VAL A 276 15.25 -24.48 25.72
N GLY A 277 14.36 -24.27 24.74
CA GLY A 277 12.90 -24.27 24.93
C GLY A 277 12.18 -22.92 24.74
N GLY A 278 12.87 -21.87 24.30
CA GLY A 278 12.28 -20.57 23.97
C GLY A 278 11.33 -20.60 22.76
N ALA A 279 10.55 -19.52 22.60
CA ALA A 279 9.74 -19.33 21.41
C ALA A 279 10.64 -19.17 20.18
N GLN A 280 10.29 -19.83 19.07
CA GLN A 280 10.98 -19.70 17.79
C GLN A 280 10.01 -19.18 16.74
N PRO A 281 10.42 -18.24 15.87
CA PRO A 281 9.56 -17.78 14.80
C PRO A 281 9.36 -18.89 13.76
N ARG A 282 8.13 -19.03 13.30
CA ARG A 282 7.79 -19.83 12.11
C ARG A 282 7.21 -18.91 11.05
N SER A 283 7.76 -19.00 9.85
CA SER A 283 7.34 -18.21 8.69
C SER A 283 6.60 -19.07 7.68
N LEU A 284 5.41 -18.61 7.28
CA LEU A 284 4.60 -19.18 6.20
C LEU A 284 4.61 -18.21 5.02
N ALA A 285 5.07 -18.66 3.86
CA ALA A 285 5.00 -17.90 2.63
C ALA A 285 3.79 -18.37 1.81
N LEU A 286 2.86 -17.46 1.53
CA LEU A 286 1.65 -17.73 0.77
C LEU A 286 1.55 -16.79 -0.44
N GLU A 287 0.96 -17.27 -1.53
CA GLU A 287 0.68 -16.47 -2.71
C GLU A 287 -0.82 -16.34 -2.91
N ILE A 288 -1.27 -15.11 -3.17
CA ILE A 288 -2.62 -14.86 -3.67
C ILE A 288 -2.64 -15.26 -5.14
N ASP A 289 -3.60 -16.09 -5.54
CA ASP A 289 -3.74 -16.56 -6.91
C ASP A 289 -3.78 -15.35 -7.87
N ARG A 290 -3.08 -15.47 -9.00
CA ARG A 290 -3.00 -14.43 -10.02
C ARG A 290 -4.35 -14.21 -10.71
N ASP A 291 -5.22 -15.22 -10.69
CA ASP A 291 -6.56 -15.17 -11.25
C ASP A 291 -7.63 -14.87 -10.19
N ALA A 292 -7.23 -14.59 -8.93
CA ALA A 292 -8.15 -14.26 -7.85
C ALA A 292 -9.03 -13.06 -8.22
N GLN A 293 -10.34 -13.23 -8.02
CA GLN A 293 -11.33 -12.19 -8.29
C GLN A 293 -11.45 -11.25 -7.10
N MET A 294 -12.17 -10.14 -7.30
CA MET A 294 -12.47 -9.22 -6.20
C MET A 294 -13.28 -9.94 -5.11
N GLY A 295 -12.83 -9.86 -3.86
CA GLY A 295 -13.49 -10.57 -2.75
C GLY A 295 -12.84 -10.31 -1.40
N ILE A 296 -13.57 -10.66 -0.33
CA ILE A 296 -13.06 -10.65 1.05
C ILE A 296 -12.93 -12.11 1.49
N HIS A 297 -11.72 -12.50 1.85
CA HIS A 297 -11.38 -13.86 2.23
C HIS A 297 -10.83 -13.87 3.66
N ARG A 298 -11.10 -14.95 4.40
CA ARG A 298 -10.58 -15.14 5.75
C ARG A 298 -9.49 -16.20 5.73
N LEU A 299 -8.33 -15.85 6.27
CA LEU A 299 -7.26 -16.78 6.55
C LEU A 299 -7.13 -16.88 8.07
N ALA A 300 -7.14 -18.11 8.59
CA ALA A 300 -7.06 -18.34 10.03
C ALA A 300 -6.01 -19.41 10.38
N LEU A 301 -5.18 -19.12 11.38
CA LEU A 301 -4.30 -20.07 12.03
C LEU A 301 -4.70 -20.24 13.49
N THR A 302 -4.51 -21.45 13.99
CA THR A 302 -4.73 -21.79 15.39
C THR A 302 -3.47 -22.38 15.98
N LYS A 303 -3.13 -21.98 17.20
CA LYS A 303 -2.02 -22.56 17.96
C LYS A 303 -2.59 -23.60 18.92
N ASP A 304 -2.23 -24.86 18.68
CA ASP A 304 -2.71 -26.00 19.47
C ASP A 304 -1.57 -26.99 19.78
N GLN A 305 -1.87 -27.96 20.64
CA GLN A 305 -1.07 -29.19 20.76
C GLN A 305 -1.78 -30.25 19.92
N PRO A 306 -1.18 -30.75 18.82
CA PRO A 306 -1.88 -31.64 17.89
C PRO A 306 -2.45 -32.92 18.53
N TRP A 307 -1.84 -33.37 19.64
CA TRP A 307 -2.27 -34.54 20.41
C TRP A 307 -3.29 -34.25 21.51
N ARG A 308 -3.56 -32.98 21.83
CA ARG A 308 -4.63 -32.57 22.75
C ARG A 308 -5.79 -32.00 21.96
N LEU A 309 -6.82 -32.82 21.74
CA LEU A 309 -8.05 -32.41 21.09
C LEU A 309 -8.76 -31.32 21.90
N GLY A 310 -9.06 -30.19 21.25
CA GLY A 310 -9.97 -29.16 21.78
C GLY A 310 -9.35 -28.04 22.61
N SER A 311 -8.02 -27.90 22.67
CA SER A 311 -7.36 -26.78 23.35
C SER A 311 -6.61 -25.87 22.37
N THR A 312 -7.34 -25.01 21.67
CA THR A 312 -6.74 -23.84 21.00
C THR A 312 -6.28 -22.87 22.07
N ILE A 313 -5.02 -22.48 22.02
CA ILE A 313 -4.40 -21.59 23.02
C ILE A 313 -4.21 -20.20 22.44
N ASP A 314 -4.10 -20.10 21.12
CA ASP A 314 -3.98 -18.82 20.43
C ASP A 314 -4.58 -18.91 19.02
N GLU A 315 -4.93 -17.76 18.46
CA GLU A 315 -5.52 -17.63 17.12
C GLU A 315 -4.93 -16.43 16.37
N PHE A 316 -4.66 -16.63 15.08
CA PHE A 316 -4.31 -15.56 14.16
C PHE A 316 -5.34 -15.53 13.04
N GLU A 317 -5.97 -14.37 12.85
CA GLU A 317 -6.97 -14.18 11.80
C GLU A 317 -6.56 -13.01 10.92
N LEU A 318 -6.73 -13.16 9.62
CA LEU A 318 -6.45 -12.13 8.63
C LEU A 318 -7.64 -12.00 7.70
N LEU A 319 -8.13 -10.76 7.54
CA LEU A 319 -9.13 -10.44 6.53
C LEU A 319 -8.42 -9.92 5.28
N LEU A 320 -8.48 -10.71 4.22
CA LEU A 320 -7.84 -10.44 2.94
C LEU A 320 -8.87 -9.83 2.00
N SER A 321 -8.80 -8.52 1.77
CA SER A 321 -9.54 -7.89 0.66
C SER A 321 -8.67 -8.00 -0.59
N VAL A 322 -9.06 -8.84 -1.54
CA VAL A 322 -8.37 -8.98 -2.83
C VAL A 322 -8.99 -7.99 -3.81
N ASN A 323 -8.21 -7.01 -4.28
CA ASN A 323 -8.69 -5.97 -5.18
C ASN A 323 -7.83 -5.90 -6.46
N PRO A 324 -8.30 -6.47 -7.59
CA PRO A 324 -7.61 -6.32 -8.86
C PRO A 324 -7.63 -4.86 -9.36
N PRO A 325 -6.77 -4.49 -10.33
CA PRO A 325 -6.84 -3.18 -11.00
C PRO A 325 -8.22 -2.92 -11.62
N LEU A 326 -8.63 -1.65 -11.61
CA LEU A 326 -9.92 -1.25 -12.19
C LEU A 326 -9.82 -1.06 -13.71
N HIS A 327 -10.94 -1.30 -14.40
CA HIS A 327 -11.09 -1.24 -15.85
C HIS A 327 -12.41 -0.58 -16.24
N GLY A 328 -12.45 0.06 -17.41
CA GLY A 328 -13.68 0.65 -17.95
C GLY A 328 -14.13 1.91 -17.22
N ILE A 329 -15.38 2.31 -17.44
CA ILE A 329 -15.98 3.49 -16.81
C ILE A 329 -16.48 3.10 -15.42
N GLN A 330 -16.12 3.88 -14.40
CA GLN A 330 -16.65 3.70 -13.05
C GLN A 330 -17.90 4.58 -12.90
N VAL A 331 -19.07 3.95 -13.01
CA VAL A 331 -20.37 4.61 -12.86
C VAL A 331 -20.85 4.40 -11.42
N PRO A 332 -21.34 5.44 -10.72
CA PRO A 332 -22.01 5.28 -9.43
C PRO A 332 -23.17 4.27 -9.53
N GLU A 333 -23.34 3.39 -8.53
CA GLU A 333 -24.37 2.33 -8.56
C GLU A 333 -25.79 2.88 -8.76
N ASP A 334 -26.05 4.09 -8.28
CA ASP A 334 -27.33 4.81 -8.41
C ASP A 334 -27.60 5.30 -9.84
N GLU A 335 -26.58 5.57 -10.65
CA GLU A 335 -26.72 5.88 -12.08
C GLU A 335 -26.90 4.61 -12.93
N MET A 336 -26.41 3.45 -12.49
CA MET A 336 -26.67 2.16 -13.13
C MET A 336 -28.14 1.69 -12.96
N ALA A 337 -28.83 2.19 -11.93
CA ALA A 337 -30.20 1.81 -11.60
C ALA A 337 -31.28 2.46 -12.51
N LEU A 338 -30.91 3.27 -13.51
CA LEU A 338 -31.85 3.98 -14.39
C LEU A 338 -32.08 3.32 -15.77
N THR A 339 -31.68 2.07 -15.97
CA THR A 339 -31.96 1.31 -17.21
C THR A 339 -32.48 -0.10 -16.98
N ALA A 340 -33.46 -0.29 -16.10
CA ALA A 340 -34.25 -1.53 -16.02
C ALA A 340 -35.75 -1.27 -16.19
#